data_AF-A0A397V9N3-F1
#
_entry.id   AF-A0A397V9N3-F1
#
_cell.length_a   1.000
_cell.length_b   1.000
_cell.length_c   1.000
_cell.angle_alpha   90.00
_cell.angle_beta   90.00
_cell.angle_gamma   90.00
#
_symmetry.space_group_name_H-M   'P 1'
#
loop_
_entity.id
_entity.type
_entity.pdbx_description
1 polymer ?
#
loop_
_entity_poly.entity_id
_entity_poly.type
_entity_poly.pdbx_seq_one_letter_code
_entity_poly.pdbx_strand_id
1 'polypeptide(L)'
;MCEILPNTFDFEIQSDDFKHRLYDLESILEKINGVFTFDQISPQSSAVFGIIFKGIDENSPEDYFIRIDNVTTVSFEKLAITIDPPKAGPWNVTLTGNVTKLVGLKFAVLKNDTVLDSTIIERYA
;
A
#
# COMPACT_ATOMS: atom_id res chain seq x y z
N MET A 1 -39.72 2.21 -23.44
CA MET A 1 -38.98 0.99 -23.04
C MET A 1 -37.53 1.25 -23.40
N CYS A 2 -36.85 2.05 -22.57
CA CYS A 2 -35.82 1.66 -21.60
C CYS A 2 -34.49 1.23 -22.26
N GLU A 3 -33.55 2.17 -22.23
CA GLU A 3 -32.12 2.05 -22.49
C GLU A 3 -31.44 1.17 -21.44
N ILE A 4 -30.42 0.39 -21.83
CA ILE A 4 -29.26 0.07 -21.00
C ILE A 4 -28.03 -0.09 -21.91
N LEU A 5 -27.02 0.74 -21.70
CA LEU A 5 -25.69 0.67 -22.32
C LEU A 5 -24.89 -0.52 -21.74
N PRO A 6 -24.12 -1.29 -22.54
CA PRO A 6 -23.10 -2.16 -21.97
C PRO A 6 -21.83 -1.34 -21.68
N ASN A 7 -21.70 -0.86 -20.44
CA ASN A 7 -20.40 -0.53 -19.87
C ASN A 7 -19.74 -1.84 -19.42
N THR A 8 -19.09 -2.53 -20.35
CA THR A 8 -18.12 -3.55 -20.00
C THR A 8 -16.78 -2.84 -19.86
N PHE A 9 -16.42 -2.45 -18.63
CA PHE A 9 -15.03 -2.17 -18.29
C PHE A 9 -14.30 -3.51 -18.29
N ASP A 10 -13.89 -3.95 -19.48
CA ASP A 10 -12.97 -5.06 -19.64
C ASP A 10 -11.60 -4.61 -19.15
N PHE A 11 -11.25 -4.97 -17.91
CA PHE A 11 -9.89 -4.86 -17.41
C PHE A 11 -9.09 -6.04 -17.97
N GLU A 12 -8.84 -6.01 -19.28
CA GLU A 12 -7.97 -6.96 -19.95
C GLU A 12 -6.52 -6.57 -19.64
N ILE A 13 -5.97 -7.10 -18.54
CA ILE A 13 -4.54 -6.97 -18.25
C ILE A 13 -3.80 -7.78 -19.31
N GLN A 14 -3.30 -7.10 -20.34
CA GLN A 14 -2.49 -7.72 -21.37
C GLN A 14 -1.25 -8.35 -20.74
N SER A 15 -1.15 -9.67 -20.89
CA SER A 15 -0.05 -10.54 -20.44
C SER A 15 1.36 -10.06 -20.85
N ASP A 16 1.48 -9.16 -21.83
CA ASP A 16 2.76 -8.66 -22.35
C ASP A 16 3.30 -7.41 -21.61
N ASP A 17 2.50 -6.76 -20.77
CA ASP A 17 2.94 -5.64 -19.90
C ASP A 17 3.65 -6.12 -18.63
N PHE A 18 3.77 -7.44 -18.44
CA PHE A 18 4.43 -8.05 -17.29
C PHE A 18 5.98 -7.99 -17.38
N LYS A 19 6.53 -7.65 -18.56
CA LYS A 19 7.97 -7.81 -18.85
C LYS A 19 8.86 -6.60 -18.52
N HIS A 20 8.31 -5.56 -17.88
CA HIS A 20 9.07 -4.39 -17.40
C HIS A 20 8.86 -4.06 -15.92
N ARG A 21 8.21 -4.94 -15.14
CA ARG A 21 8.05 -4.79 -13.68
C ARG A 21 9.29 -5.32 -12.99
N LEU A 22 10.33 -4.50 -12.96
CA LEU A 22 11.66 -4.97 -12.54
C LEU A 22 11.77 -5.24 -11.03
N TYR A 23 10.80 -4.83 -10.20
CA TYR A 23 10.82 -5.06 -8.76
C TYR A 23 9.39 -5.00 -8.19
N ASP A 24 8.76 -6.16 -8.03
CA ASP A 24 7.57 -6.30 -7.19
C ASP A 24 8.08 -6.59 -5.77
N LEU A 25 7.85 -5.68 -4.81
CA LEU A 25 8.09 -5.96 -3.40
C LEU A 25 6.75 -6.16 -2.72
N GLU A 26 6.66 -7.17 -1.86
CA GLU A 26 5.48 -7.39 -1.03
C GLU A 26 5.88 -7.32 0.44
N SER A 27 4.96 -6.83 1.26
CA SER A 27 5.09 -6.82 2.71
C SER A 27 3.78 -7.21 3.34
N ILE A 28 3.82 -8.33 4.06
CA ILE A 28 2.66 -8.87 4.78
C ILE A 28 2.82 -8.56 6.26
N LEU A 29 1.81 -7.93 6.85
CA LEU A 29 1.74 -7.62 8.27
C LEU A 29 0.65 -8.50 8.88
N GLU A 30 1.06 -9.69 9.34
CA GLU A 30 0.18 -10.77 9.76
C GLU A 30 -0.80 -10.38 10.86
N LYS A 31 -0.39 -9.54 11.84
CA LYS A 31 -1.24 -9.19 12.99
C LYS A 31 -2.42 -8.32 12.58
N ILE A 32 -2.20 -7.39 11.65
CA ILE A 32 -3.25 -6.52 11.11
C ILE A 32 -3.89 -7.07 9.83
N ASN A 33 -3.46 -8.26 9.40
CA ASN A 33 -3.81 -8.85 8.10
C ASN A 33 -3.67 -7.79 6.98
N GLY A 34 -2.51 -7.12 6.96
CA GLY A 34 -2.21 -6.06 6.02
C GLY A 34 -1.37 -6.59 4.87
N VAL A 35 -1.71 -6.19 3.64
CA VAL A 35 -0.94 -6.51 2.43
C VAL A 35 -0.54 -5.20 1.78
N PHE A 36 0.75 -5.07 1.49
CA PHE A 36 1.32 -3.90 0.84
C PHE A 36 2.20 -4.34 -0.31
N THR A 37 2.06 -3.68 -1.45
CA THR A 37 2.94 -3.89 -2.61
C THR A 37 3.62 -2.59 -3.00
N PHE A 38 4.87 -2.69 -3.46
CA PHE A 38 5.66 -1.55 -3.88
C PHE A 38 6.12 -1.77 -5.32
N ASP A 39 5.74 -0.85 -6.19
CA ASP A 39 5.98 -0.94 -7.62
C ASP A 39 6.87 0.21 -8.07
N GLN A 40 7.90 -0.08 -8.88
CA GLN A 40 8.69 0.98 -9.51
C GLN A 40 7.97 1.49 -10.77
N ILE A 41 7.54 2.76 -10.77
CA ILE A 41 6.94 3.41 -11.94
C ILE A 41 8.02 3.99 -12.87
N SER A 42 9.01 4.66 -12.30
CA SER A 42 10.16 5.22 -13.03
C SER A 42 11.41 5.15 -12.14
N PRO A 43 12.64 5.39 -12.65
CA PRO A 43 13.85 5.34 -11.82
C PRO A 43 13.84 6.23 -10.56
N GLN A 44 12.96 7.24 -10.51
CA GLN A 44 12.81 8.18 -9.40
C GLN A 44 11.42 8.16 -8.75
N SER A 45 10.49 7.32 -9.21
CA SER A 45 9.12 7.27 -8.67
C SER A 45 8.63 5.85 -8.47
N SER A 46 7.97 5.61 -7.35
CA SER A 46 7.37 4.34 -6.96
C SER A 46 5.91 4.51 -6.58
N ALA A 47 5.08 3.49 -6.80
CA ALA A 47 3.78 3.38 -6.18
C ALA A 47 3.84 2.45 -4.97
N VAL A 48 3.00 2.72 -3.98
CA VAL A 48 2.72 1.83 -2.88
C VAL A 48 1.22 1.59 -2.87
N PHE A 49 0.84 0.32 -2.92
CA PHE A 49 -0.53 -0.11 -2.74
C PHE A 49 -0.65 -0.78 -1.37
N GLY A 50 -1.78 -0.58 -0.72
CA GLY A 50 -1.99 -1.15 0.60
C GLY A 50 -3.45 -1.42 0.90
N ILE A 51 -3.67 -2.48 1.67
CA ILE A 51 -4.97 -2.82 2.26
C ILE A 51 -4.74 -3.43 3.63
N ILE A 52 -5.52 -3.00 4.62
CA ILE A 52 -5.45 -3.47 6.00
C ILE A 52 -6.84 -3.95 6.40
N PHE A 53 -6.94 -5.13 6.99
CA PHE A 53 -8.24 -5.73 7.35
C PHE A 53 -8.51 -5.81 8.86
N LYS A 54 -7.53 -5.52 9.71
CA LYS A 54 -7.66 -5.55 11.18
C LYS A 54 -6.84 -4.45 11.84
N GLY A 55 -7.16 -4.15 13.10
CA GLY A 55 -6.40 -3.19 13.92
C GLY A 55 -6.72 -1.72 13.64
N ILE A 56 -7.64 -1.44 12.71
CA ILE A 56 -8.19 -0.12 12.44
C ILE A 56 -9.58 -0.08 13.07
N ASP A 57 -9.74 0.52 14.23
CA ASP A 57 -10.98 0.52 15.01
C ASP A 57 -11.80 1.81 14.88
N GLU A 58 -11.15 2.89 14.42
CA GLU A 58 -11.69 4.24 14.39
C GLU A 58 -11.41 4.89 13.03
N ASN A 59 -12.39 5.63 12.49
CA ASN A 59 -12.22 6.40 11.26
C ASN A 59 -11.52 7.74 11.54
N SER A 60 -10.25 7.66 11.96
CA SER A 60 -9.40 8.78 12.34
C SER A 60 -8.04 8.66 11.63
N PRO A 61 -7.96 8.93 10.32
CA PRO A 61 -6.74 8.75 9.52
C PRO A 61 -5.54 9.60 9.97
N GLU A 62 -5.75 10.62 10.79
CA GLU A 62 -4.74 11.41 11.49
C GLU A 62 -3.99 10.62 12.57
N ASP A 63 -4.63 9.59 13.13
CA ASP A 63 -4.09 8.77 14.21
C ASP A 63 -3.37 7.52 13.71
N TYR A 64 -3.43 7.21 12.42
CA TYR A 64 -2.76 6.04 11.84
C TYR A 64 -1.58 6.46 10.99
N PHE A 65 -0.47 5.72 11.10
CA PHE A 65 0.79 6.08 10.44
C PHE A 65 1.44 4.89 9.78
N ILE A 66 2.09 5.15 8.65
CA ILE A 66 3.06 4.26 8.02
C ILE A 66 4.45 4.75 8.40
N ARG A 67 5.31 3.85 8.86
CA ARG A 67 6.71 4.14 9.17
C ARG A 67 7.67 3.23 8.41
N ILE A 68 8.65 3.82 7.75
CA ILE A 68 9.76 3.15 7.06
C ILE A 68 11.07 3.50 7.76
N ASP A 69 11.74 2.48 8.29
CA ASP A 69 13.08 2.50 8.88
C ASP A 69 13.37 3.60 9.92
N ASN A 70 12.41 3.95 10.79
CA ASN A 70 12.51 5.07 11.76
C ASN A 70 12.87 6.45 11.17
N VAL A 71 13.05 6.56 9.85
CA VAL A 71 13.44 7.79 9.15
C VAL A 71 12.21 8.50 8.61
N THR A 72 11.26 7.74 8.08
CA THR A 72 10.06 8.30 7.45
C THR A 72 8.82 7.81 8.17
N THR A 73 8.02 8.73 8.71
CA THR A 73 6.70 8.46 9.27
C THR A 73 5.69 9.38 8.59
N VAL A 74 4.61 8.81 8.06
CA VAL A 74 3.56 9.55 7.35
C VAL A 74 2.19 9.09 7.83
N SER A 75 1.30 10.03 8.14
CA SER A 75 -0.08 9.69 8.54
C SER A 75 -0.90 9.18 7.35
N PHE A 76 -1.95 8.42 7.65
CA PHE A 76 -2.91 7.94 6.67
C PHE A 76 -3.64 9.14 6.03
N GLU A 77 -3.93 10.18 6.81
CA GLU A 77 -4.53 11.44 6.32
C GLU A 77 -3.67 12.07 5.22
N LYS A 78 -2.34 12.19 5.44
CA LYS A 78 -1.43 12.80 4.47
C LYS A 78 -1.29 11.96 3.19
N LEU A 79 -1.49 10.66 3.31
CA LEU A 79 -1.52 9.71 2.19
C LEU A 79 -2.92 9.59 1.55
N ALA A 80 -3.91 10.33 2.05
CA ALA A 80 -5.32 10.25 1.65
C ALA A 80 -5.88 8.80 1.72
N ILE A 81 -5.41 8.02 2.68
CA ILE A 81 -5.87 6.65 2.92
C ILE A 81 -7.24 6.71 3.59
N THR A 82 -8.25 6.13 2.93
CA THR A 82 -9.59 6.00 3.48
C THR A 82 -9.66 4.88 4.51
N ILE A 83 -10.34 5.15 5.61
CA ILE A 83 -10.62 4.19 6.68
C ILE A 83 -12.12 3.93 6.72
N ASP A 84 -12.48 2.65 6.73
CA ASP A 84 -13.82 2.15 6.97
C ASP A 84 -13.70 0.97 7.94
N PRO A 85 -13.71 1.22 9.27
CA PRO A 85 -13.37 0.21 10.27
C PRO A 85 -14.19 -1.07 10.08
N PRO A 86 -13.59 -2.27 10.16
CA PRO A 86 -12.24 -2.54 10.67
C PRO A 86 -11.10 -2.43 9.64
N LYS A 87 -11.36 -1.81 8.49
CA LYS A 87 -10.51 -1.85 7.30
C LYS A 87 -9.93 -0.47 6.98
N ALA A 88 -8.75 -0.45 6.36
CA ALA A 88 -8.23 0.73 5.67
C ALA A 88 -7.82 0.35 4.23
N GLY A 89 -8.24 1.15 3.26
CA GLY A 89 -8.02 0.88 1.84
C GLY A 89 -9.04 -0.06 1.17
N PRO A 90 -8.76 -0.53 -0.05
CA PRO A 90 -7.49 -0.43 -0.77
C PRO A 90 -7.13 1.02 -1.15
N TRP A 91 -5.84 1.32 -1.19
CA TRP A 91 -5.32 2.62 -1.59
C TRP A 91 -4.06 2.49 -2.46
N ASN A 92 -3.72 3.56 -3.18
CA ASN A 92 -2.52 3.67 -4.01
C ASN A 92 -1.94 5.06 -3.85
N VAL A 93 -0.65 5.14 -3.50
CA VAL A 93 0.07 6.42 -3.41
C VAL A 93 1.36 6.35 -4.19
N THR A 94 1.59 7.37 -5.02
CA THR A 94 2.87 7.58 -5.70
C THR A 94 3.81 8.38 -4.80
N LEU A 95 5.00 7.84 -4.59
CA LEU A 95 6.07 8.44 -3.81
C LEU A 95 7.31 8.65 -4.69
N THR A 96 8.10 9.67 -4.37
CA THR A 96 9.43 9.84 -4.95
C THR A 96 10.39 8.85 -4.31
N GLY A 97 11.08 8.04 -5.10
CA GLY A 97 12.00 7.05 -4.57
C GLY A 97 12.25 5.87 -5.50
N ASN A 98 13.22 5.05 -5.09
CA ASN A 98 13.55 3.80 -5.75
C ASN A 98 13.16 2.65 -4.82
N VAL A 99 12.29 1.74 -5.29
CA VAL A 99 11.78 0.62 -4.48
C VAL A 99 12.90 -0.31 -4.03
N THR A 100 13.97 -0.45 -4.81
CA THR A 100 15.12 -1.30 -4.47
C THR A 100 15.80 -0.83 -3.17
N LYS A 101 15.72 0.46 -2.85
CA LYS A 101 16.27 1.00 -1.59
C LYS A 101 15.40 0.68 -0.37
N LEU A 102 14.16 0.26 -0.58
CA LEU A 102 13.25 -0.15 0.49
C LEU A 102 13.50 -1.58 0.95
N VAL A 103 14.13 -2.41 0.12
CA VAL A 103 14.44 -3.81 0.46
C VAL A 103 15.32 -3.88 1.71
N GLY A 104 14.91 -4.70 2.68
CA GLY A 104 15.59 -4.87 3.96
C GLY A 104 15.24 -3.81 5.01
N LEU A 105 14.47 -2.77 4.65
CA LEU A 105 13.99 -1.77 5.61
C LEU A 105 12.80 -2.29 6.41
N LYS A 106 12.69 -1.83 7.65
CA LYS A 106 11.53 -2.12 8.49
C LYS A 106 10.33 -1.26 8.08
N PHE A 107 9.24 -1.92 7.70
CA PHE A 107 7.95 -1.30 7.45
C PHE A 107 7.01 -1.55 8.62
N ALA A 108 6.36 -0.51 9.13
CA ALA A 108 5.45 -0.62 10.27
C ALA A 108 4.19 0.21 10.06
N VAL A 109 3.08 -0.29 10.62
CA VAL A 109 1.84 0.47 10.78
C VAL A 109 1.67 0.78 12.27
N LEU A 110 1.35 2.03 12.57
CA LEU A 110 1.18 2.53 13.92
C LEU A 110 -0.21 3.14 14.09
N LYS A 111 -0.71 3.09 15.34
CA LYS A 111 -1.79 3.93 15.85
C LYS A 111 -1.18 4.86 16.89
N ASN A 112 -1.19 6.16 16.62
CA ASN A 112 -0.40 7.17 17.31
C ASN A 112 1.08 6.73 17.31
N ASP A 113 1.67 6.54 18.48
CA ASP A 113 3.06 6.06 18.62
C ASP A 113 3.17 4.54 18.84
N THR A 114 2.03 3.83 18.89
CA THR A 114 2.01 2.39 19.16
C THR A 114 2.10 1.60 17.85
N VAL A 115 3.09 0.71 17.75
CA VAL A 115 3.23 -0.19 16.60
C VAL A 115 2.13 -1.25 16.65
N LEU A 116 1.22 -1.21 15.67
CA LEU A 116 0.20 -2.25 15.49
C LEU A 116 0.84 -3.52 14.94
N ASP A 117 1.64 -3.36 13.87
CA ASP A 117 2.45 -4.43 13.33
C ASP A 117 3.62 -3.89 12.52
N SER A 118 4.61 -4.74 12.27
CA SER A 118 5.77 -4.41 11.46
C SER A 118 6.41 -5.64 10.84
N THR A 119 6.96 -5.47 9.64
CA THR A 119 7.71 -6.49 8.93
C THR A 119 8.95 -5.88 8.28
N ILE A 120 9.77 -6.72 7.65
CA ILE A 120 10.85 -6.29 6.76
C ILE A 120 10.32 -6.31 5.33
N ILE A 121 10.64 -5.29 4.54
CA ILE A 121 10.29 -5.27 3.12
C ILE A 121 11.22 -6.24 2.39
N GLU A 122 10.64 -7.24 1.75
CA GLU A 122 11.37 -8.28 1.02
C GLU A 122 11.04 -8.23 -0.47
N ARG A 123 11.93 -8.81 -1.28
CA ARG A 123 11.64 -9.00 -2.71
C ARG A 123 10.60 -10.10 -2.84
N TYR A 124 9.57 -9.86 -3.64
CA TYR A 124 8.69 -10.94 -4.04
C TYR A 124 9.52 -11.97 -4.84
N ALA A 125 9.48 -13.23 -4.42
CA ALA A 125 10.32 -14.32 -4.92
C ALA A 125 9.63 -15.14 -6.00
#